data_AF-A0A1I1AQS3-F1
#
_entry.id   AF-A0A1I1AQS3-F1
#
_cell.length_a   1.000
_cell.length_b   1.000
_cell.length_c   1.000
_cell.angle_alpha   90.00
_cell.angle_beta   90.00
_cell.angle_gamma   90.00
#
_symmetry.space_group_name_H-M   'P 1'
#
loop_
_entity.id
_entity.type
_entity.pdbx_description
1 polymer ?
#
loop_
_entity_poly.entity_id
_entity_poly.type
_entity_poly.pdbx_seq_one_letter_code
_entity_poly.pdbx_strand_id
1 'polypeptide(L)'
;MKLELTVCKLGQVLKTIESKYDLEIMTKIKLSGGWMTLSGKAIIEKVPTVGIILGCSNKSNNIISIRVKNDNEEGSVLKITGTKGSKFYIDIEATKYKELGKCSSGEIKVNNNECKLRIDEDIIFKINSSVESVLDIIQNI
;
A
#
# COMPACT_ATOMS: atom_id res chain seq x y z
N MET A 1 -10.02 9.41 1.56
CA MET A 1 -10.23 10.03 0.22
C MET A 1 -10.07 8.93 -0.81
N LYS A 2 -11.02 8.80 -1.75
CA LYS A 2 -11.04 7.69 -2.72
C LYS A 2 -10.45 8.09 -4.08
N LEU A 3 -9.56 7.27 -4.60
CA LEU A 3 -8.84 7.45 -5.85
C LEU A 3 -8.83 6.14 -6.65
N GLU A 4 -8.60 6.23 -7.96
CA GLU A 4 -8.41 5.06 -8.81
C GLU A 4 -7.07 5.14 -9.53
N LEU A 5 -6.20 4.14 -9.32
CA LEU A 5 -4.87 4.10 -9.93
C LEU A 5 -4.68 2.89 -10.83
N THR A 6 -4.01 3.08 -11.96
CA THR A 6 -3.52 1.94 -12.77
C THR A 6 -2.36 1.25 -12.03
N VAL A 7 -2.06 -0.01 -12.38
CA VAL A 7 -0.94 -0.74 -11.75
C VAL A 7 0.40 -0.01 -11.89
N CYS A 8 0.63 0.71 -12.99
CA CYS A 8 1.83 1.52 -13.20
C CYS A 8 1.90 2.71 -12.24
N LYS A 9 0.82 3.51 -12.17
CA LYS A 9 0.78 4.66 -11.24
C LYS A 9 0.86 4.19 -9.78
N LEU A 10 0.12 3.14 -9.42
CA LEU A 10 0.16 2.54 -8.09
C LEU A 10 1.57 2.07 -7.73
N GLY A 11 2.25 1.36 -8.63
CA GLY A 11 3.62 0.91 -8.40
C GLY A 11 4.57 2.08 -8.14
N GLN A 12 4.51 3.13 -8.97
CA GLN A 12 5.33 4.33 -8.79
C GLN A 12 5.03 5.02 -7.44
N VAL A 13 3.75 5.21 -7.10
CA VAL A 13 3.32 5.79 -5.83
C VAL A 13 3.91 5.01 -4.65
N LEU A 14 3.73 3.69 -4.62
CA LEU A 14 4.24 2.85 -3.54
C LEU A 14 5.76 2.91 -3.46
N LYS A 15 6.47 2.94 -4.59
CA LYS A 15 7.93 3.04 -4.61
C LYS A 15 8.43 4.40 -4.11
N THR A 16 7.77 5.49 -4.49
CA THR A 16 8.11 6.83 -4.01
C THR A 16 7.85 6.96 -2.51
N ILE A 17 6.72 6.44 -2.01
CA ILE A 17 6.40 6.41 -0.58
C ILE A 17 7.46 5.61 0.18
N GLU A 18 7.78 4.40 -0.26
CA GLU A 18 8.79 3.53 0.38
C GLU A 18 10.18 4.17 0.42
N SER A 19 10.55 4.96 -0.60
CA SER A 19 11.83 5.67 -0.61
C SER A 19 11.91 6.86 0.35
N LYS A 20 10.76 7.41 0.77
CA LYS A 20 10.68 8.63 1.59
C LYS A 20 10.30 8.35 3.04
N TYR A 21 9.51 7.30 3.28
CA TYR A 21 8.91 7.00 4.57
C TYR A 21 9.01 5.51 4.87
N ASP A 22 9.02 5.16 6.16
CA ASP A 22 8.84 3.77 6.56
C ASP A 22 7.44 3.29 6.16
N LEU A 23 7.42 2.18 5.42
CA LEU A 23 6.23 1.58 4.86
C LEU A 23 6.01 0.20 5.49
N GLU A 24 4.90 0.05 6.20
CA GLU A 24 4.43 -1.23 6.71
C GLU A 24 3.23 -1.68 5.87
N ILE A 25 3.10 -2.98 5.65
CA ILE A 25 1.95 -3.58 4.97
C ILE A 25 1.24 -4.53 5.92
N MET A 26 -0.09 -4.58 5.80
CA MET A 26 -0.94 -5.64 6.29
C MET A 26 -1.88 -6.04 5.17
N THR A 27 -1.91 -7.32 4.83
CA THR A 27 -2.85 -7.86 3.84
C THR A 27 -3.62 -9.04 4.39
N LYS A 28 -4.89 -9.11 4.02
CA LYS A 28 -5.79 -10.22 4.29
C LYS A 28 -5.92 -11.08 3.04
N ILE A 29 -5.75 -12.38 3.19
CA ILE A 29 -5.91 -13.37 2.12
C ILE A 29 -7.05 -14.29 2.51
N LYS A 30 -8.11 -14.32 1.71
CA LYS A 30 -9.28 -15.18 1.95
C LYS A 30 -8.90 -16.66 1.72
N LEU A 31 -9.34 -17.52 2.63
CA LEU A 31 -9.23 -18.97 2.56
C LEU A 31 -10.63 -19.59 2.52
N SER A 32 -10.74 -20.86 2.15
CA SER A 32 -12.03 -21.57 2.06
C SER A 32 -12.82 -21.55 3.38
N GLY A 33 -12.12 -21.67 4.52
CA GLY A 33 -12.73 -21.66 5.85
C GLY A 33 -12.45 -20.41 6.69
N GLY A 34 -11.81 -19.36 6.16
CA GLY A 34 -11.40 -18.22 6.97
C GLY A 34 -10.52 -17.20 6.22
N TRP A 35 -9.56 -16.60 6.92
CA TRP A 35 -8.59 -15.68 6.34
C TRP A 35 -7.22 -15.86 6.98
N MET A 36 -6.20 -15.54 6.19
CA MET A 36 -4.81 -15.40 6.63
C MET A 36 -4.44 -13.91 6.60
N THR A 37 -3.61 -13.47 7.53
CA THR A 37 -3.06 -12.12 7.54
C THR A 37 -1.55 -12.17 7.39
N LEU A 38 -1.00 -11.37 6.49
CA LEU A 38 0.43 -11.15 6.35
C LEU A 38 0.72 -9.69 6.67
N SER A 39 1.64 -9.44 7.60
CA SER A 39 2.07 -8.09 7.97
C SER A 39 3.57 -8.01 8.18
N GLY A 40 4.14 -6.84 7.94
CA GLY A 40 5.56 -6.55 8.15
C GLY A 40 6.03 -5.29 7.43
N LYS A 41 7.34 -5.04 7.43
CA LYS A 41 7.95 -3.95 6.64
C LYS A 41 7.84 -4.29 5.15
N ALA A 42 7.37 -3.34 4.36
CA ALA A 42 7.18 -3.49 2.92
C ALA A 42 8.35 -2.84 2.15
N ILE A 43 9.01 -3.63 1.30
CA ILE A 43 10.05 -3.17 0.38
C ILE A 43 9.54 -3.37 -1.04
N ILE A 44 9.44 -2.29 -1.81
CA ILE A 44 8.96 -2.34 -3.20
C ILE A 44 10.15 -2.71 -4.10
N GLU A 45 10.27 -3.98 -4.45
CA GLU A 45 11.40 -4.52 -5.22
C GLU A 45 11.32 -4.20 -6.71
N LYS A 46 10.10 -4.30 -7.27
CA LYS A 46 9.88 -4.14 -8.70
C LYS A 46 8.54 -3.46 -8.94
N VAL A 47 8.54 -2.49 -9.84
CA VAL A 47 7.34 -1.81 -10.32
C VAL A 47 7.25 -1.92 -11.84
N PRO A 48 6.03 -1.84 -12.40
CA PRO A 48 5.88 -1.77 -13.84
C PRO A 48 6.29 -0.38 -14.37
N THR A 49 7.05 -0.36 -15.46
CA THR A 49 7.53 0.86 -16.11
C THR A 49 6.48 1.40 -17.09
N VAL A 50 6.28 2.71 -17.08
CA VAL A 50 5.41 3.42 -18.02
C VAL A 50 6.04 3.35 -19.41
N GLY A 51 5.34 2.77 -20.39
CA GLY A 51 5.79 2.73 -21.80
C GLY A 51 6.02 1.34 -22.40
N ILE A 52 6.02 0.25 -21.62
CA ILE A 52 6.15 -1.12 -22.16
C ILE A 52 4.76 -1.73 -22.43
N ILE A 53 4.04 -1.15 -23.38
CA ILE A 53 2.95 -1.82 -24.12
C ILE A 53 3.17 -1.53 -25.61
N LEU A 54 4.36 -1.86 -26.11
CA LEU A 54 4.69 -1.77 -27.53
C LEU A 54 5.42 -3.04 -27.97
N GLY A 55 4.81 -3.76 -28.90
CA GLY A 55 5.49 -4.71 -29.78
C GLY A 55 5.43 -6.19 -29.37
N CYS A 56 5.16 -7.03 -30.37
CA CYS A 56 4.81 -8.44 -30.38
C CYS A 56 5.79 -9.46 -29.74
N SER A 57 6.69 -9.06 -28.85
CA SER A 57 7.63 -9.97 -28.16
C SER A 57 7.95 -9.63 -26.70
N ASN A 58 7.40 -8.54 -26.14
CA ASN A 58 7.70 -8.13 -24.76
C ASN A 58 6.49 -8.32 -23.86
N LYS A 59 6.57 -9.28 -22.92
CA LYS A 59 5.57 -9.45 -21.85
C LYS A 59 5.44 -8.13 -21.10
N SER A 60 4.30 -7.45 -21.24
CA SER A 60 3.97 -6.22 -20.52
C SER A 60 4.22 -6.45 -19.03
N ASN A 61 5.17 -5.73 -18.43
CA ASN A 61 5.39 -5.79 -16.99
C ASN A 61 4.20 -5.08 -16.33
N ASN A 62 3.32 -5.85 -15.71
CA ASN A 62 2.10 -5.40 -15.02
C ASN A 62 2.10 -5.84 -13.55
N ILE A 63 3.29 -6.12 -12.99
CA ILE A 63 3.46 -6.70 -11.67
C ILE A 63 4.21 -5.72 -10.77
N ILE A 64 3.67 -5.49 -9.58
CA ILE A 64 4.36 -4.86 -8.46
C ILE A 64 4.81 -6.00 -7.54
N SER A 65 6.12 -6.12 -7.30
CA SER A 65 6.68 -7.08 -6.33
C SER A 65 7.01 -6.37 -5.03
N ILE A 66 6.47 -6.88 -3.93
CA ILE A 66 6.60 -6.32 -2.59
C ILE A 66 7.18 -7.41 -1.69
N ARG A 67 8.37 -7.18 -1.14
CA ARG A 67 8.93 -8.05 -0.11
C ARG A 67 8.42 -7.59 1.24
N VAL A 68 7.81 -8.52 1.99
CA VAL A 68 7.30 -8.31 3.34
C VAL A 68 8.25 -8.98 4.31
N LYS A 69 8.93 -8.19 5.15
CA LYS A 69 9.91 -8.66 6.13
C LYS A 69 9.41 -8.45 7.56
N ASN A 70 9.76 -9.39 8.43
CA ASN A 70 9.73 -9.23 9.87
C ASN A 70 11.17 -9.41 10.37
N ASP A 71 11.69 -8.45 11.13
CA ASP A 71 13.03 -8.48 11.71
C ASP A 71 14.15 -8.83 10.69
N ASN A 72 15.23 -9.49 11.15
CA ASN A 72 16.43 -9.81 10.36
C ASN A 72 16.24 -10.92 9.30
N GLU A 73 15.00 -11.30 8.97
CA GLU A 73 14.71 -12.33 7.98
C GLU A 73 14.44 -11.75 6.58
N GLU A 74 14.75 -12.53 5.52
CA GLU A 74 14.53 -12.09 4.14
C GLU A 74 13.04 -11.91 3.78
N GLY A 75 12.13 -12.50 4.55
CA GLY A 75 10.68 -12.33 4.38
C GLY A 75 10.09 -12.97 3.11
N SER A 76 8.80 -12.73 2.87
CA SER A 76 8.05 -13.29 1.74
C SER A 76 7.81 -12.25 0.64
N VAL A 77 7.77 -12.66 -0.62
CA VAL A 77 7.45 -11.77 -1.75
C VAL A 77 5.97 -11.88 -2.12
N LEU A 78 5.23 -10.80 -1.91
CA LEU A 78 3.87 -10.60 -2.40
C LEU A 78 3.92 -9.95 -3.79
N LYS A 79 3.00 -10.32 -4.69
CA LYS A 79 2.88 -9.73 -6.02
C LYS A 79 1.47 -9.22 -6.27
N ILE A 80 1.36 -7.94 -6.62
CA ILE A 80 0.13 -7.34 -7.14
C ILE A 80 0.22 -7.35 -8.66
N THR A 81 -0.73 -8.01 -9.33
CA THR A 81 -0.78 -8.09 -10.79
C THR A 81 -1.97 -7.29 -11.31
N GLY A 82 -1.71 -6.31 -12.17
CA GLY A 82 -2.75 -5.50 -12.78
C GLY A 82 -3.24 -6.07 -14.12
N THR A 83 -4.53 -5.97 -14.38
CA THR A 83 -5.11 -6.32 -15.69
C THR A 83 -5.18 -5.08 -16.59
N LYS A 84 -5.03 -5.26 -17.91
CA LYS A 84 -5.09 -4.15 -18.88
C LYS A 84 -6.43 -3.41 -18.77
N GLY A 85 -6.38 -2.09 -18.62
CA GLY A 85 -7.56 -1.23 -18.50
C GLY A 85 -8.22 -1.22 -17.12
N SER A 86 -7.82 -2.09 -16.21
CA SER A 86 -8.30 -2.10 -14.83
C SER A 86 -7.56 -1.09 -13.96
N LYS A 87 -8.24 -0.64 -12.90
CA LYS A 87 -7.68 0.23 -11.87
C LYS A 87 -7.93 -0.39 -10.50
N PHE A 88 -7.08 -0.02 -9.55
CA PHE A 88 -7.22 -0.33 -8.13
C PHE A 88 -7.90 0.83 -7.43
N TYR A 89 -8.82 0.53 -6.52
CA TYR A 89 -9.43 1.55 -5.67
C TYR A 89 -8.54 1.81 -4.48
N ILE A 90 -8.20 3.07 -4.27
CA ILE A 90 -7.30 3.50 -3.22
C ILE A 90 -8.08 4.40 -2.26
N ASP A 91 -7.99 4.13 -0.97
CA ASP A 91 -8.48 5.03 0.07
C ASP A 91 -7.35 5.46 1.01
N ILE A 92 -7.28 6.75 1.30
CA ILE A 92 -6.27 7.31 2.20
C ILE A 92 -6.95 7.99 3.37
N GLU A 93 -6.55 7.61 4.58
CA GLU A 93 -7.10 8.13 5.83
C GLU A 93 -6.01 8.30 6.89
N ALA A 94 -6.15 9.30 7.76
CA ALA A 94 -5.28 9.45 8.93
C ALA A 94 -5.51 8.31 9.93
N THR A 95 -4.45 7.85 10.60
CA THR A 95 -4.58 6.79 11.61
C THR A 95 -5.38 7.32 12.80
N LYS A 96 -6.40 6.57 13.22
CA LYS A 96 -7.19 6.86 14.42
C LYS A 96 -6.77 5.93 15.55
N TYR A 97 -6.71 6.45 16.77
CA TYR A 97 -6.38 5.69 17.96
C TYR A 97 -7.27 6.08 19.13
N LYS A 98 -7.34 5.19 20.13
CA LYS A 98 -8.08 5.41 21.37
C LYS A 98 -7.14 5.15 22.53
N GLU A 99 -6.96 6.14 23.40
CA GLU A 99 -6.19 5.97 24.62
C GLU A 99 -7.01 5.19 25.64
N LEU A 100 -6.48 4.03 26.07
CA LEU A 100 -7.05 3.24 27.15
C LEU A 100 -6.42 3.69 28.47
N GLY A 101 -7.18 4.44 29.29
CA GLY A 101 -6.78 4.87 30.62
C GLY A 101 -7.93 4.73 31.62
N LYS A 102 -7.63 4.66 32.93
CA LYS A 102 -8.62 4.41 34.00
C LYS A 102 -9.80 5.40 34.03
N CYS A 103 -9.67 6.58 33.43
CA CYS A 103 -10.70 7.63 33.36
C CYS A 103 -10.77 8.34 31.99
N SER A 104 -10.37 7.71 30.87
CA SER A 104 -10.52 8.37 29.56
C SER A 104 -11.93 8.17 29.01
N SER A 105 -12.57 9.26 28.54
CA SER A 105 -13.91 9.29 27.92
C SER A 105 -14.06 8.44 26.65
N GLY A 106 -13.02 7.70 26.29
CA GLY A 106 -13.01 6.78 25.16
C GLY A 106 -13.11 7.46 23.80
N GLU A 107 -12.82 8.76 23.74
CA GLU A 107 -12.78 9.56 22.52
C GLU A 107 -11.72 9.04 21.54
N ILE A 108 -12.09 9.00 20.27
CA ILE A 108 -11.22 8.60 19.17
C ILE A 108 -10.38 9.83 18.77
N LYS A 109 -9.06 9.72 18.91
CA LYS A 109 -8.11 10.73 18.48
C LYS A 109 -7.58 10.42 17.08
N VAL A 110 -7.22 11.46 16.34
CA VAL A 110 -6.62 11.36 15.00
C VAL A 110 -5.13 11.65 15.10
N ASN A 111 -4.30 10.77 14.55
CA ASN A 111 -2.87 11.00 14.38
C ASN A 111 -2.64 11.59 12.98
N ASN A 112 -2.28 12.87 12.92
CA ASN A 112 -2.04 13.56 11.65
C ASN A 112 -0.63 13.28 11.07
N ASN A 113 0.24 12.60 11.81
CA ASN A 113 1.60 12.27 11.38
C ASN A 113 1.70 10.84 10.82
N GLU A 114 0.64 10.06 10.89
CA GLU A 114 0.58 8.70 10.36
C GLU A 114 -0.72 8.52 9.57
N CYS A 115 -0.61 7.93 8.39
CA CYS A 115 -1.76 7.64 7.56
C CYS A 115 -1.76 6.20 7.07
N LYS A 116 -2.93 5.80 6.56
CA LYS A 116 -3.17 4.50 5.96
C LYS A 116 -3.53 4.70 4.51
N LEU A 117 -2.88 3.96 3.63
CA LEU A 117 -3.26 3.81 2.23
C LEU A 117 -3.83 2.40 2.07
N ARG A 118 -5.13 2.29 1.81
CA ARG A 118 -5.83 1.03 1.58
C ARG A 118 -6.00 0.81 0.07
N ILE A 119 -5.71 -0.40 -0.38
CA ILE A 119 -6.04 -0.89 -1.73
C ILE A 119 -7.21 -1.85 -1.58
N ASP A 120 -8.31 -1.53 -2.25
CA ASP A 120 -9.58 -2.21 -2.13
C ASP A 120 -9.97 -2.39 -0.65
N GLU A 121 -10.25 -3.61 -0.19
CA GLU A 121 -10.56 -3.89 1.23
C GLU A 121 -9.48 -4.71 1.94
N ASP A 122 -8.58 -5.34 1.18
CA ASP A 122 -7.75 -6.46 1.66
C ASP A 122 -6.27 -6.09 1.85
N ILE A 123 -5.83 -4.90 1.41
CA ILE A 123 -4.43 -4.47 1.55
C ILE A 123 -4.39 -3.09 2.19
N ILE A 124 -3.65 -2.96 3.28
CA ILE A 124 -3.45 -1.70 3.99
C ILE A 124 -1.95 -1.46 4.12
N PHE A 125 -1.51 -0.30 3.68
CA PHE A 125 -0.20 0.25 3.98
C PHE A 125 -0.32 1.26 5.09
N LYS A 126 0.53 1.15 6.11
CA LYS A 126 0.72 2.16 7.14
C LYS A 126 1.97 2.96 6.81
N ILE A 127 1.84 4.28 6.81
CA ILE A 127 2.85 5.22 6.35
C ILE A 127 3.07 6.23 7.48
N ASN A 128 4.31 6.40 7.91
CA ASN A 128 4.69 7.42 8.89
C ASN A 128 4.78 8.81 8.24
N SER A 129 3.66 9.29 7.71
CA SER A 129 3.49 10.59 7.08
C SER A 129 2.03 11.05 7.12
N SER A 130 1.80 12.35 6.90
CA SER A 130 0.46 12.92 6.84
C SER A 130 -0.27 12.56 5.55
N VAL A 131 -1.60 12.68 5.57
CA VAL A 131 -2.44 12.43 4.39
C VAL A 131 -2.08 13.40 3.26
N GLU A 132 -1.85 14.67 3.57
CA GLU A 132 -1.51 15.70 2.58
C GLU A 132 -0.20 15.37 1.86
N SER A 133 0.83 14.96 2.61
CA SER A 133 2.14 14.60 2.05
C SER A 133 2.05 13.42 1.08
N VAL A 134 1.23 12.42 1.40
CA VAL A 134 1.00 11.27 0.52
C VAL A 134 0.16 11.65 -0.70
N LEU A 135 -0.83 12.54 -0.55
CA LEU A 135 -1.62 13.03 -1.67
C LEU A 135 -0.78 13.83 -2.66
N ASP A 136 0.12 14.68 -2.18
CA ASP A 136 1.05 15.42 -3.03
C ASP A 136 1.91 14.48 -3.86
N ILE A 137 2.38 13.37 -3.30
CA ILE A 137 3.12 12.35 -4.06
C ILE A 137 2.25 11.77 -5.18
N ILE A 138 0.98 11.44 -4.89
CA ILE A 138 0.08 10.83 -5.88
C ILE A 138 -0.26 11.80 -7.01
N GLN A 139 -0.43 13.09 -6.70
CA GLN A 139 -0.76 14.11 -7.69
C GLN A 139 0.41 14.46 -8.61
N ASN A 140 1.65 14.27 -8.14
CA ASN A 140 2.87 14.59 -8.88
C ASN A 140 3.52 13.37 -9.59
N ILE A 141 2.77 12.27 -9.77
CA ILE A 141 3.16 11.05 -10.52
C ILE A 141 2.39 10.90 -11.84
#